data_AF-W4VAS3-F1
#
_entry.id   AF-W4VAS3-F1
#
_cell.length_a   1.000
_cell.length_b   1.000
_cell.length_c   1.000
_cell.angle_alpha   90.00
_cell.angle_beta   90.00
_cell.angle_gamma   90.00
#
_symmetry.space_group_name_H-M   'P 1'
#
loop_
_entity.id
_entity.type
_entity.pdbx_description
1 polymer ?
#
loop_
_entity_poly.entity_id
_entity_poly.type
_entity_poly.pdbx_seq_one_letter_code
_entity_poly.pdbx_strand_id
1 'polypeptide(L)'
;MGCRTRVIGNVYDPSREIVNGRGNLSFTTVNLPRIALNSNKDINIFFDELDKMIDLVIDQLLERFEIQARKKVKNYPFLMGQGIWLDADKLGWEDEVREVLKHGTLTAGFIGLAECLKALIGKHHGESEEAQELGLKIVGHMRKRMDEASKKYNMNFTLIATPAEGLSGRFIKMDRDIFGSIEGITDKEYYTNSFHVPVYYEIGAFDKIRIEAPYHELTNAGHITYVEVDGDPTQNVKAFEKIIRAMKEAGIGYGSINHPVDRDPVCGFTGIIGNTCPSCGREEGDVKFERIRRITGYLVGSVERFNDAKRAEERDRIKHMYF
;
A
#
# COMPACT_ATOMS: atom_id res chain seq x y z
N MET A 1 10.65 -1.26 -10.23
CA MET A 1 10.40 -0.90 -8.80
C MET A 1 9.49 -1.96 -8.19
N GLY A 2 9.51 -2.13 -6.87
CA GLY A 2 8.93 -3.28 -6.13
C GLY A 2 7.40 -3.37 -6.12
N CYS A 3 6.82 -3.79 -4.98
CA CYS A 3 5.43 -4.30 -4.88
C CYS A 3 4.34 -3.50 -5.62
N ARG A 4 4.28 -2.17 -5.47
CA ARG A 4 3.26 -1.34 -6.12
C ARG A 4 3.69 0.10 -6.44
N THR A 5 5.00 0.38 -6.41
CA THR A 5 5.52 1.73 -6.63
C THR A 5 5.48 2.11 -8.11
N ARG A 6 4.92 3.29 -8.41
CA ARG A 6 4.76 3.88 -9.74
C ARG A 6 5.50 5.22 -9.81
N VAL A 7 6.13 5.50 -10.96
CA VAL A 7 6.88 6.74 -11.23
C VAL A 7 6.54 7.27 -12.62
N ILE A 8 5.25 7.35 -12.94
CA ILE A 8 4.79 7.66 -14.30
C ILE A 8 5.03 9.14 -14.63
N GLY A 9 4.40 10.06 -13.88
CA GLY A 9 4.55 11.50 -14.10
C GLY A 9 5.99 11.99 -13.87
N ASN A 10 6.38 13.05 -14.58
CA ASN A 10 7.68 13.68 -14.45
C ASN A 10 7.57 15.21 -14.44
N VAL A 11 7.37 15.80 -13.26
CA VAL A 11 7.26 17.26 -13.08
C VAL A 11 8.57 17.97 -13.40
N TYR A 12 9.71 17.34 -13.09
CA TYR A 12 11.02 17.90 -13.38
C TYR A 12 11.27 18.01 -14.89
N ASP A 13 10.79 17.05 -15.68
CA ASP A 13 10.82 17.09 -17.14
C ASP A 13 9.54 16.50 -17.75
N PRO A 14 8.51 17.34 -17.99
CA PRO A 14 7.21 16.90 -18.50
C PRO A 14 7.26 16.32 -19.92
N SER A 15 8.34 16.54 -20.67
CA SER A 15 8.50 15.91 -21.99
C SER A 15 8.89 14.43 -21.89
N ARG A 16 9.33 13.98 -20.70
CA ARG A 16 9.84 12.63 -20.44
C ARG A 16 9.12 11.96 -19.27
N GLU A 17 7.80 11.78 -19.42
CA GLU A 17 6.97 10.94 -18.53
C GLU A 17 7.16 9.44 -18.82
N ILE A 18 8.41 8.98 -18.78
CA ILE A 18 8.77 7.59 -18.97
C ILE A 18 8.96 6.90 -17.63
N VAL A 19 8.85 5.56 -17.60
CA VAL A 19 9.04 4.77 -16.37
C VAL A 19 10.47 4.22 -16.28
N ASN A 20 11.06 3.84 -17.41
CA ASN A 20 12.39 3.23 -17.45
C ASN A 20 13.48 4.26 -17.11
N GLY A 21 14.52 3.81 -16.40
CA GLY A 21 15.63 4.67 -15.95
C GLY A 21 15.27 5.63 -14.82
N ARG A 22 14.10 5.47 -14.19
CA ARG A 22 13.65 6.27 -13.04
C ARG A 22 13.34 5.38 -11.84
N GLY A 23 13.27 5.99 -10.67
CA GLY A 23 12.98 5.28 -9.44
C GLY A 23 12.49 6.20 -8.32
N ASN A 24 12.07 5.59 -7.22
CA ASN A 24 11.77 6.31 -5.99
C ASN A 24 13.06 6.48 -5.17
N LEU A 25 13.35 7.71 -4.76
CA LEU A 25 14.57 8.09 -4.04
C LEU A 25 14.44 7.93 -2.53
N SER A 26 13.23 8.16 -2.02
CA SER A 26 12.91 8.04 -0.61
C SER A 26 11.39 7.97 -0.44
N PHE A 27 10.96 7.28 0.61
CA PHE A 27 9.57 7.26 1.03
C PHE A 27 9.44 7.39 2.54
N THR A 28 8.38 8.05 3.00
CA THR A 28 8.04 8.22 4.41
C THR A 28 6.54 8.13 4.60
N THR A 29 6.11 7.40 5.63
CA THR A 29 4.69 7.09 5.87
C THR A 29 4.15 7.85 7.09
N VAL A 30 3.03 8.53 6.91
CA VAL A 30 2.24 9.19 7.95
C VAL A 30 1.35 8.17 8.66
N ASN A 31 1.37 8.17 10.00
CA ASN A 31 0.44 7.42 10.84
C ASN A 31 -0.85 8.24 11.03
N LEU A 32 -1.87 8.02 10.18
CA LEU A 32 -3.13 8.76 10.26
C LEU A 32 -3.89 8.53 11.58
N PRO A 33 -4.00 7.28 12.10
CA PRO A 33 -4.61 7.02 13.40
C PRO A 33 -4.02 7.88 14.53
N ARG A 34 -2.69 8.02 14.59
CA ARG A 34 -2.04 8.85 15.61
C ARG A 34 -2.50 10.30 15.59
N ILE A 35 -2.63 10.89 14.40
CA ILE A 35 -3.06 12.29 14.23
C ILE A 35 -4.52 12.43 14.68
N ALA A 36 -5.38 11.48 14.28
CA ALA A 36 -6.78 11.47 14.70
C ALA A 36 -6.98 11.29 16.21
N LEU A 37 -6.17 10.44 16.84
CA LEU A 37 -6.21 10.27 18.30
C LEU A 37 -5.75 11.54 19.04
N ASN A 38 -4.76 12.25 18.50
CA ASN A 38 -4.31 13.54 19.06
C ASN A 38 -5.33 14.67 18.87
N SER A 39 -6.15 14.63 17.82
CA SER A 39 -7.11 15.70 17.52
C SER A 39 -8.38 15.64 18.37
N ASN A 40 -8.58 14.58 19.18
CA ASN A 40 -9.73 14.39 20.04
C ASN A 40 -11.07 14.64 19.33
N LYS A 41 -11.22 14.06 18.13
CA LYS A 41 -12.40 14.17 17.24
C LYS A 41 -12.64 15.54 16.60
N ASP A 42 -11.80 16.53 16.85
CA ASP A 42 -11.88 17.81 16.15
C ASP A 42 -11.25 17.68 14.75
N ILE A 43 -12.07 17.87 13.72
CA ILE A 43 -11.67 17.75 12.32
C ILE A 43 -10.71 18.88 11.92
N ASN A 44 -10.89 20.10 12.44
CA ASN A 44 -10.02 21.22 12.11
C ASN A 44 -8.63 20.99 12.71
N ILE A 45 -8.56 20.60 13.99
CA ILE A 45 -7.29 20.24 14.63
C ILE A 45 -6.62 19.08 13.89
N PHE A 46 -7.39 18.09 13.43
CA PHE A 46 -6.84 16.99 12.63
C PHE A 46 -6.15 17.49 11.35
N PHE A 47 -6.80 18.37 10.57
CA PHE A 47 -6.21 18.87 9.33
C PHE A 47 -5.00 19.78 9.59
N ASP A 48 -5.03 20.59 10.65
CA ASP A 48 -3.88 21.41 11.05
C ASP A 48 -2.66 20.55 11.44
N GLU A 49 -2.87 19.48 12.22
CA GLU A 49 -1.81 18.54 12.60
C GLU A 49 -1.34 17.69 11.42
N LEU A 50 -2.24 17.32 10.51
CA LEU A 50 -1.90 16.64 9.26
C LEU A 50 -1.02 17.53 8.38
N ASP A 51 -1.32 18.83 8.28
CA ASP A 51 -0.51 19.76 7.52
C ASP A 51 0.90 19.92 8.07
N LYS A 52 1.03 20.07 9.40
CA LYS A 52 2.34 20.10 10.08
C LYS A 52 3.13 18.83 9.83
N MET A 53 2.48 17.67 9.88
CA MET A 53 3.13 16.39 9.62
C MET A 53 3.56 16.24 8.15
N ILE A 54 2.73 16.69 7.21
CA ILE A 54 3.07 16.70 5.78
C ILE A 54 4.27 17.61 5.51
N ASP A 55 4.31 18.80 6.12
CA ASP A 55 5.44 19.72 6.00
C ASP A 55 6.73 19.07 6.49
N LEU A 56 6.69 18.43 7.67
CA LEU A 56 7.82 17.71 8.21
C LEU A 56 8.29 16.57 7.28
N VAL A 57 7.35 15.82 6.70
CA VAL A 57 7.66 14.76 5.73
C VAL A 57 8.31 15.34 4.47
N ILE A 58 7.81 16.45 3.94
CA ILE A 58 8.39 17.12 2.76
C ILE A 58 9.83 17.54 3.06
N ASP A 59 10.08 18.21 4.18
CA ASP A 59 11.41 18.66 4.58
C ASP A 59 12.37 17.47 4.75
N GLN A 60 11.91 16.41 5.40
CA GLN A 60 12.67 15.18 5.58
C GLN A 60 13.00 14.49 4.24
N LEU A 61 12.07 14.48 3.29
CA LEU A 61 12.30 13.92 1.95
C LEU A 61 13.32 14.75 1.15
N LEU A 62 13.26 16.08 1.25
CA LEU A 62 14.26 16.98 0.65
C LEU A 62 15.65 16.76 1.25
N GLU A 63 15.74 16.62 2.58
CA GLU A 63 17.01 16.32 3.24
C GLU A 63 17.61 14.99 2.75
N ARG A 64 16.77 13.94 2.60
CA ARG A 64 17.21 12.66 2.02
C ARG A 64 17.67 12.79 0.59
N PHE A 65 17.00 13.61 -0.21
CA PHE A 65 17.44 13.92 -1.56
C PHE A 65 18.82 14.57 -1.55
N GLU A 66 19.04 15.59 -0.71
CA GLU A 66 20.33 16.29 -0.62
C GLU A 66 21.50 15.38 -0.25
N ILE A 67 21.28 14.42 0.65
CA ILE A 67 22.30 13.43 1.03
C ILE A 67 22.69 12.54 -0.17
N GLN A 68 21.71 12.14 -0.98
CA GLN A 68 21.92 11.29 -2.16
C GLN A 68 22.51 12.08 -3.33
N ALA A 69 22.04 13.31 -3.55
CA ALA A 69 22.41 14.19 -4.64
C ALA A 69 23.91 14.54 -4.64
N ARG A 70 24.53 14.66 -3.46
CA ARG A 70 25.97 14.95 -3.29
C ARG A 70 26.89 13.74 -3.54
N LYS A 71 26.32 12.56 -3.81
CA LYS A 71 27.12 11.39 -4.18
C LYS A 71 27.60 11.53 -5.61
N LYS A 72 28.73 10.90 -5.91
CA LYS A 72 29.31 10.89 -7.24
C LYS A 72 28.94 9.63 -8.00
N VAL A 73 29.05 9.65 -9.33
CA VAL A 73 28.82 8.47 -10.17
C VAL A 73 29.59 7.24 -9.70
N LYS A 74 30.85 7.40 -9.25
CA LYS A 74 31.67 6.31 -8.68
C LYS A 74 31.10 5.64 -7.42
N ASN A 75 30.17 6.29 -6.72
CA ASN A 75 29.46 5.66 -5.59
C ASN A 75 28.41 4.65 -6.07
N TYR A 76 27.96 4.75 -7.32
CA TYR A 76 26.96 3.86 -7.93
C TYR A 76 27.41 3.38 -9.32
N PRO A 77 28.51 2.61 -9.43
CA PRO A 77 29.11 2.26 -10.72
C PRO A 77 28.16 1.55 -11.69
N PHE A 78 27.28 0.70 -11.17
CA PHE A 78 26.28 0.01 -11.99
C PHE A 78 25.15 0.95 -12.40
N LEU A 79 24.45 1.55 -11.44
CA LEU A 79 23.25 2.34 -11.72
C LEU A 79 23.54 3.61 -12.52
N MET A 80 24.59 4.33 -12.13
CA MET A 80 24.95 5.61 -12.75
C MET A 80 26.03 5.42 -13.81
N GLY A 81 27.11 4.69 -13.49
CA GLY A 81 28.25 4.53 -14.39
C GLY A 81 27.97 3.73 -15.67
N GLN A 82 26.93 2.88 -15.68
CA GLN A 82 26.48 2.17 -16.89
C GLN A 82 25.26 2.82 -17.57
N GLY A 83 24.88 4.05 -17.17
CA GLY A 83 23.78 4.79 -17.81
C GLY A 83 22.40 4.16 -17.61
N ILE A 84 22.19 3.37 -16.56
CA ILE A 84 20.90 2.72 -16.29
C ILE A 84 19.87 3.74 -15.82
N TRP A 85 20.30 4.72 -15.02
CA TRP A 85 19.47 5.85 -14.62
C TRP A 85 19.41 6.90 -15.74
N LEU A 86 18.24 7.50 -15.94
CA LEU A 86 17.97 8.48 -16.99
C LEU A 86 18.97 9.64 -16.92
N ASP A 87 19.61 9.93 -18.04
CA ASP A 87 20.65 10.96 -18.21
C ASP A 87 21.98 10.70 -17.46
N ALA A 88 22.15 9.56 -16.80
CA ALA A 88 23.41 9.26 -16.09
C ALA A 88 24.60 9.04 -17.03
N ASP A 89 24.36 8.68 -18.28
CA ASP A 89 25.38 8.59 -19.35
C ASP A 89 26.02 9.94 -19.71
N LYS A 90 25.41 11.06 -19.29
CA LYS A 90 25.92 12.42 -19.50
C LYS A 90 26.89 12.88 -18.41
N LEU A 91 27.09 12.07 -17.36
CA LEU A 91 27.93 12.42 -16.21
C LEU A 91 29.29 11.71 -16.26
N GLY A 92 30.34 12.41 -15.81
CA GLY A 92 31.64 11.81 -15.53
C GLY A 92 31.68 11.10 -14.17
N TRP A 93 32.66 10.20 -13.99
CA TRP A 93 32.82 9.40 -12.75
C TRP A 93 32.94 10.22 -11.46
N GLU A 94 33.43 11.45 -11.56
CA GLU A 94 33.63 12.37 -10.44
C GLU A 94 32.51 13.40 -10.27
N ASP A 95 31.52 13.42 -11.15
CA ASP A 95 30.39 14.36 -11.09
C ASP A 95 29.35 13.92 -10.06
N GLU A 96 28.67 14.89 -9.46
CA GLU A 96 27.54 14.64 -8.56
C GLU A 96 26.31 14.16 -9.33
N VAL A 97 25.53 13.26 -8.71
CA VAL A 97 24.33 12.66 -9.33
C VAL A 97 23.07 13.53 -9.18
N ARG A 98 23.19 14.73 -8.59
CA ARG A 98 22.07 15.63 -8.26
C ARG A 98 21.07 15.80 -9.39
N GLU A 99 21.55 16.25 -10.56
CA GLU A 99 20.66 16.66 -11.65
C GLU A 99 19.89 15.47 -12.23
N VAL A 100 20.55 14.32 -12.37
CA VAL A 100 19.89 13.11 -12.87
C VAL A 100 18.91 12.55 -11.85
N LEU A 101 19.19 12.65 -10.55
CA LEU A 101 18.28 12.19 -9.50
C LEU A 101 16.97 12.98 -9.45
N LYS A 102 16.90 14.22 -9.98
CA LYS A 102 15.64 14.98 -10.04
C LYS A 102 14.54 14.28 -10.85
N HIS A 103 14.92 13.37 -11.76
CA HIS A 103 13.96 12.48 -12.43
C HIS A 103 13.26 11.50 -11.49
N GLY A 104 13.85 11.17 -10.34
CA GLY A 104 13.28 10.25 -9.37
C GLY A 104 12.14 10.86 -8.56
N THR A 105 11.37 10.02 -7.87
CA THR A 105 10.27 10.45 -7.01
C THR A 105 10.64 10.55 -5.54
N LEU A 106 10.04 11.50 -4.84
CA LEU A 106 10.00 11.60 -3.39
C LEU A 106 8.57 11.30 -2.95
N THR A 107 8.39 10.32 -2.08
CA THR A 107 7.05 9.76 -1.86
C THR A 107 6.61 9.89 -0.41
N ALA A 108 5.52 10.62 -0.18
CA ALA A 108 4.78 10.52 1.06
C ALA A 108 3.83 9.33 0.98
N GLY A 109 3.62 8.62 2.08
CA GLY A 109 2.64 7.55 2.18
C GLY A 109 1.77 7.70 3.42
N PHE A 110 0.74 6.87 3.50
CA PHE A 110 -0.11 6.78 4.68
C PHE A 110 -0.53 5.33 4.98
N ILE A 111 -1.06 5.13 6.19
CA ILE A 111 -1.66 3.88 6.66
C ILE A 111 -2.80 4.20 7.65
N GLY A 112 -3.77 3.29 7.79
CA GLY A 112 -4.74 3.29 8.87
C GLY A 112 -5.89 4.26 8.65
N LEU A 113 -6.33 4.47 7.40
CA LEU A 113 -7.45 5.38 7.13
C LEU A 113 -8.73 4.92 7.86
N ALA A 114 -9.00 3.62 7.90
CA ALA A 114 -10.17 3.09 8.59
C ALA A 114 -10.16 3.41 10.09
N GLU A 115 -9.03 3.19 10.77
CA GLU A 115 -8.88 3.52 12.19
C GLU A 115 -8.84 5.03 12.44
N CYS A 116 -8.27 5.82 11.52
CA CYS A 116 -8.33 7.28 11.54
C CYS A 116 -9.79 7.78 11.50
N LEU A 117 -10.60 7.25 10.59
CA LEU A 117 -12.02 7.62 10.47
C LEU A 117 -12.81 7.18 11.71
N LYS A 118 -12.56 5.97 12.23
CA LYS A 118 -13.15 5.53 13.51
C LYS A 118 -12.77 6.44 14.67
N ALA A 119 -11.53 6.89 14.76
CA ALA A 119 -11.10 7.82 15.78
C ALA A 119 -11.81 9.18 15.69
N LEU A 120 -12.02 9.71 14.47
CA LEU A 120 -12.64 11.01 14.26
C LEU A 120 -14.16 11.00 14.42
N ILE A 121 -14.85 10.04 13.78
CA ILE A 121 -16.32 10.06 13.63
C ILE A 121 -17.00 8.74 14.05
N GLY A 122 -16.24 7.78 14.57
CA GLY A 122 -16.78 6.51 15.10
C GLY A 122 -17.06 5.42 14.07
N LYS A 123 -16.94 5.71 12.76
CA LYS A 123 -17.17 4.77 11.65
C LYS A 123 -16.06 4.84 10.62
N HIS A 124 -15.77 3.73 9.94
CA HIS A 124 -14.89 3.70 8.78
C HIS A 124 -15.68 3.82 7.47
N HIS A 125 -14.98 4.02 6.36
CA HIS A 125 -15.55 4.26 5.03
C HIS A 125 -16.36 3.10 4.44
N GLY A 126 -16.15 1.88 4.91
CA GLY A 126 -17.06 0.74 4.65
C GLY A 126 -18.43 0.81 5.36
N GLU A 127 -18.54 1.54 6.47
CA GLU A 127 -19.72 1.60 7.36
C GLU A 127 -20.61 2.84 7.11
N SER A 128 -20.09 3.89 6.47
CA SER A 128 -20.79 5.17 6.32
C SER A 128 -20.34 5.95 5.08
N GLU A 129 -21.28 6.53 4.35
CA GLU A 129 -21.00 7.47 3.24
C GLU A 129 -20.28 8.73 3.75
N GLU A 130 -20.67 9.27 4.90
CA GLU A 130 -19.97 10.39 5.56
C GLU A 130 -18.49 10.05 5.83
N ALA A 131 -18.22 8.81 6.25
CA ALA A 131 -16.85 8.37 6.48
C ALA A 131 -16.06 8.21 5.18
N GLN A 132 -16.70 7.77 4.11
CA GLN A 132 -16.10 7.73 2.78
C GLN A 132 -15.78 9.12 2.26
N GLU A 133 -16.70 10.10 2.39
CA GLU A 133 -16.46 11.48 1.99
C GLU A 133 -15.29 12.11 2.77
N LEU A 134 -15.27 11.92 4.09
CA LEU A 134 -14.15 12.38 4.91
C LEU A 134 -12.84 11.68 4.52
N GLY A 135 -12.86 10.37 4.27
CA GLY A 135 -11.69 9.62 3.83
C GLY A 135 -11.11 10.15 2.52
N LEU A 136 -11.96 10.43 1.53
CA LEU A 136 -11.56 11.04 0.27
C LEU A 136 -11.03 12.47 0.48
N LYS A 137 -11.63 13.24 1.37
CA LYS A 137 -11.14 14.59 1.72
C LYS A 137 -9.73 14.53 2.33
N ILE A 138 -9.48 13.59 3.25
CA ILE A 138 -8.16 13.42 3.89
C ILE A 138 -7.11 13.02 2.86
N VAL A 139 -7.35 11.96 2.08
CA VAL A 139 -6.37 11.46 1.11
C VAL A 139 -6.20 12.46 -0.05
N GLY A 140 -7.28 13.11 -0.48
CA GLY A 140 -7.25 14.15 -1.51
C GLY A 140 -6.45 15.38 -1.07
N HIS A 141 -6.57 15.77 0.20
CA HIS A 141 -5.73 16.81 0.79
C HIS A 141 -4.25 16.44 0.76
N MET A 142 -3.89 15.24 1.22
CA MET A 142 -2.51 14.74 1.13
C MET A 142 -1.97 14.76 -0.31
N ARG A 143 -2.79 14.34 -1.28
CA ARG A 143 -2.41 14.34 -2.70
C ARG A 143 -2.16 15.76 -3.20
N LYS A 144 -3.07 16.69 -2.89
CA LYS A 144 -2.94 18.09 -3.26
C LYS A 144 -1.65 18.71 -2.72
N ARG A 145 -1.31 18.43 -1.45
CA ARG A 145 -0.05 18.90 -0.84
C ARG A 145 1.19 18.37 -1.57
N MET A 146 1.17 17.12 -2.06
CA MET A 146 2.26 16.57 -2.87
C MET A 146 2.35 17.21 -4.27
N ASP A 147 1.22 17.53 -4.90
CA ASP A 147 1.21 18.23 -6.19
C ASP A 147 1.73 19.68 -6.03
N GLU A 148 1.37 20.36 -4.94
CA GLU A 148 1.88 21.70 -4.59
C GLU A 148 3.39 21.66 -4.33
N ALA A 149 3.87 20.69 -3.54
CA ALA A 149 5.31 20.50 -3.29
C ALA A 149 6.07 20.21 -4.59
N SER A 150 5.50 19.38 -5.48
CA SER A 150 6.12 19.09 -6.77
C SER A 150 6.33 20.34 -7.61
N LYS A 151 5.31 21.20 -7.70
CA LYS A 151 5.40 22.48 -8.41
C LYS A 151 6.37 23.45 -7.75
N LYS A 152 6.30 23.57 -6.42
CA LYS A 152 7.14 24.49 -5.64
C LYS A 152 8.62 24.19 -5.76
N TYR A 153 8.99 22.91 -5.68
CA TYR A 153 10.39 22.48 -5.66
C TYR A 153 10.91 21.99 -7.02
N ASN A 154 10.05 21.95 -8.05
CA ASN A 154 10.34 21.35 -9.36
C ASN A 154 10.91 19.92 -9.23
N MET A 155 10.23 19.11 -8.41
CA MET A 155 10.60 17.74 -8.06
C MET A 155 9.36 16.83 -8.14
N ASN A 156 9.54 15.52 -8.15
CA ASN A 156 8.44 14.57 -8.28
C ASN A 156 7.93 14.10 -6.91
N PHE A 157 7.22 14.97 -6.18
CA PHE A 157 6.52 14.57 -4.96
C PHE A 157 5.24 13.78 -5.30
N THR A 158 5.04 12.65 -4.63
CA THR A 158 3.98 11.71 -4.97
C THR A 158 3.37 11.08 -3.71
N LEU A 159 2.13 10.59 -3.80
CA LEU A 159 1.42 9.96 -2.69
C LEU A 159 1.25 8.45 -2.92
N ILE A 160 1.67 7.63 -1.96
CA ILE A 160 1.52 6.16 -2.00
C ILE A 160 0.55 5.65 -0.93
N ALA A 161 -0.29 4.71 -1.32
CA ALA A 161 -0.88 3.77 -0.37
C ALA A 161 0.23 2.83 0.11
N THR A 162 0.75 3.00 1.31
CA THR A 162 1.89 2.23 1.84
C THR A 162 1.55 0.74 2.02
N PRO A 163 2.34 -0.23 1.49
CA PRO A 163 2.11 -1.68 1.71
C PRO A 163 2.19 -2.11 3.18
N ALA A 164 2.95 -1.36 3.97
CA ALA A 164 3.04 -1.37 5.42
C ALA A 164 3.23 -2.75 6.08
N GLU A 165 4.02 -3.62 5.46
CA GLU A 165 4.25 -4.97 5.95
C GLU A 165 4.76 -5.01 7.40
N GLY A 166 5.81 -4.25 7.71
CA GLY A 166 6.30 -4.09 9.08
C GLY A 166 5.65 -2.94 9.85
N LEU A 167 5.06 -1.96 9.16
CA LEU A 167 4.54 -0.74 9.80
C LEU A 167 3.18 -0.95 10.46
N SER A 168 2.32 -1.81 9.90
CA SER A 168 0.96 -2.00 10.43
C SER A 168 0.96 -2.46 11.89
N GLY A 169 1.85 -3.40 12.25
CA GLY A 169 2.01 -3.87 13.62
C GLY A 169 2.87 -2.96 14.49
N ARG A 170 3.78 -2.17 13.91
CA ARG A 170 4.65 -1.27 14.67
C ARG A 170 3.90 -0.04 15.17
N PHE A 171 3.14 0.63 14.30
CA PHE A 171 2.43 1.85 14.67
C PHE A 171 1.35 1.60 15.72
N ILE A 172 0.55 0.54 15.57
CA ILE A 172 -0.50 0.23 16.54
C ILE A 172 0.06 -0.06 17.94
N LYS A 173 1.24 -0.69 18.04
CA LYS A 173 1.92 -0.92 19.34
C LYS A 173 2.32 0.41 19.99
N MET A 174 2.97 1.29 19.22
CA MET A 174 3.38 2.61 19.71
C MET A 174 2.18 3.49 20.11
N ASP A 175 1.07 3.37 19.39
CA ASP A 175 -0.17 4.08 19.67
C ASP A 175 -0.88 3.51 20.91
N ARG A 176 -0.89 2.18 21.08
CA ARG A 176 -1.39 1.53 22.29
C ARG A 176 -0.59 1.91 23.53
N ASP A 177 0.73 2.02 23.43
CA ASP A 177 1.57 2.41 24.57
C ASP A 177 1.26 3.82 25.10
N ILE A 178 0.75 4.70 24.23
CA ILE A 178 0.46 6.11 24.57
C ILE A 178 -1.01 6.32 24.93
N PHE A 179 -1.94 5.71 24.19
CA PHE A 179 -3.38 5.94 24.37
C PHE A 179 -4.13 4.78 25.01
N GLY A 180 -3.46 3.66 25.30
CA GLY A 180 -4.09 2.44 25.76
C GLY A 180 -4.83 1.67 24.66
N SER A 181 -5.67 0.73 25.09
CA SER A 181 -6.51 -0.08 24.20
C SER A 181 -7.83 0.64 23.92
N ILE A 182 -8.05 0.99 22.65
CA ILE A 182 -9.24 1.69 22.16
C ILE A 182 -9.95 0.78 21.16
N GLU A 183 -11.23 0.53 21.41
CA GLU A 183 -12.06 -0.37 20.61
C GLU A 183 -12.06 -0.01 19.13
N GLY A 184 -11.83 -1.02 18.27
CA GLY A 184 -11.79 -0.88 16.83
C GLY A 184 -10.61 -0.05 16.29
N ILE A 185 -9.66 0.35 17.13
CA ILE A 185 -8.51 1.20 16.76
C ILE A 185 -7.21 0.56 17.25
N THR A 186 -6.90 0.61 18.56
CA THR A 186 -5.64 0.08 19.14
C THR A 186 -5.82 -1.24 19.90
N ASP A 187 -7.03 -1.78 19.97
CA ASP A 187 -7.34 -3.12 20.50
C ASP A 187 -6.97 -4.27 19.54
N LYS A 188 -6.59 -3.96 18.29
CA LYS A 188 -6.21 -4.91 17.23
C LYS A 188 -4.70 -5.17 17.15
N GLU A 189 -4.27 -6.16 16.39
CA GLU A 189 -2.83 -6.47 16.23
C GLU A 189 -2.14 -5.66 15.11
N TYR A 190 -2.90 -4.95 14.28
CA TYR A 190 -2.41 -4.20 13.13
C TYR A 190 -3.35 -3.04 12.78
N TYR A 191 -2.81 -2.01 12.12
CA TYR A 191 -3.62 -1.04 11.38
C TYR A 191 -3.96 -1.52 9.97
N THR A 192 -5.15 -1.14 9.51
CA THR A 192 -5.63 -1.45 8.17
C THR A 192 -4.77 -0.77 7.12
N ASN A 193 -4.48 -1.49 6.03
CA ASN A 193 -3.50 -1.04 5.06
C ASN A 193 -4.02 0.16 4.25
N SER A 194 -3.35 1.31 4.33
CA SER A 194 -3.67 2.51 3.54
C SER A 194 -5.16 2.90 3.60
N PHE A 195 -5.88 2.79 2.48
CA PHE A 195 -7.30 3.10 2.30
C PHE A 195 -8.19 1.85 2.26
N HIS A 196 -7.65 0.64 2.49
CA HIS A 196 -8.43 -0.59 2.37
C HIS A 196 -9.60 -0.58 3.35
N VAL A 197 -10.73 -1.13 2.90
CA VAL A 197 -11.81 -1.51 3.84
C VAL A 197 -11.24 -2.58 4.78
N PRO A 198 -11.49 -2.51 6.11
CA PRO A 198 -10.95 -3.48 7.05
C PRO A 198 -11.30 -4.92 6.67
N VAL A 199 -10.32 -5.82 6.81
CA VAL A 199 -10.42 -7.20 6.32
C VAL A 199 -11.47 -8.05 7.05
N TYR A 200 -11.90 -7.62 8.25
CA TYR A 200 -12.95 -8.25 9.05
C TYR A 200 -14.36 -7.73 8.72
N TYR A 201 -14.48 -6.66 7.92
CA TYR A 201 -15.76 -6.02 7.67
C TYR A 201 -16.52 -6.72 6.53
N GLU A 202 -17.75 -7.18 6.81
CA GLU A 202 -18.63 -7.84 5.85
C GLU A 202 -19.04 -6.90 4.70
N ILE A 203 -18.52 -7.17 3.50
CA ILE A 203 -18.79 -6.39 2.29
C ILE A 203 -18.75 -7.26 1.04
N GLY A 204 -19.63 -6.98 0.08
CA GLY A 204 -19.61 -7.59 -1.24
C GLY A 204 -18.45 -7.10 -2.12
N ALA A 205 -18.02 -7.92 -3.08
CA ALA A 205 -16.86 -7.59 -3.92
C ALA A 205 -17.05 -6.29 -4.70
N PHE A 206 -18.25 -6.06 -5.25
CA PHE A 206 -18.57 -4.88 -6.05
C PHE A 206 -18.60 -3.60 -5.21
N ASP A 207 -19.16 -3.64 -4.00
CA ASP A 207 -19.16 -2.50 -3.09
C ASP A 207 -17.76 -2.15 -2.60
N LYS A 208 -16.94 -3.17 -2.28
CA LYS A 208 -15.54 -2.94 -1.91
C LYS A 208 -14.77 -2.27 -3.04
N ILE A 209 -14.97 -2.73 -4.29
CA ILE A 209 -14.39 -2.09 -5.47
C ILE A 209 -14.85 -0.64 -5.58
N ARG A 210 -16.15 -0.37 -5.47
CA ARG A 210 -16.73 0.97 -5.56
C ARG A 210 -16.18 1.93 -4.50
N ILE A 211 -16.02 1.46 -3.27
CA ILE A 211 -15.50 2.26 -2.14
C ILE A 211 -14.00 2.53 -2.32
N GLU A 212 -13.22 1.54 -2.74
CA GLU A 212 -11.77 1.68 -2.83
C GLU A 212 -11.28 2.36 -4.12
N ALA A 213 -12.02 2.27 -5.22
CA ALA A 213 -11.55 2.75 -6.53
C ALA A 213 -11.17 4.24 -6.58
N PRO A 214 -11.95 5.18 -6.00
CA PRO A 214 -11.59 6.60 -6.05
C PRO A 214 -10.22 6.91 -5.41
N TYR A 215 -9.76 6.12 -4.44
CA TYR A 215 -8.46 6.32 -3.82
C TYR A 215 -7.27 6.00 -4.75
N HIS A 216 -7.48 5.23 -5.82
CA HIS A 216 -6.41 4.89 -6.78
C HIS A 216 -5.94 6.14 -7.53
N GLU A 217 -6.86 7.02 -7.91
CA GLU A 217 -6.53 8.30 -8.56
C GLU A 217 -5.75 9.24 -7.63
N LEU A 218 -6.06 9.19 -6.33
CA LEU A 218 -5.40 10.03 -5.32
C LEU A 218 -4.00 9.53 -4.95
N THR A 219 -3.65 8.28 -5.27
CA THR A 219 -2.39 7.64 -4.86
C THR A 219 -1.50 7.31 -6.05
N ASN A 220 -1.06 8.35 -6.74
CA ASN A 220 -0.29 8.26 -7.98
C ASN A 220 1.06 7.52 -7.86
N ALA A 221 1.64 7.43 -6.68
CA ALA A 221 2.88 6.68 -6.44
C ALA A 221 2.67 5.17 -6.27
N GLY A 222 1.42 4.71 -6.12
CA GLY A 222 1.13 3.29 -5.93
C GLY A 222 -0.08 3.01 -5.05
N HIS A 223 -0.83 2.00 -5.47
CA HIS A 223 -2.05 1.51 -4.84
C HIS A 223 -2.29 0.07 -5.27
N ILE A 224 -3.19 -0.61 -4.56
CA ILE A 224 -3.73 -1.89 -4.97
C ILE A 224 -5.06 -2.12 -4.26
N THR A 225 -5.99 -2.84 -4.87
CA THR A 225 -7.20 -3.35 -4.21
C THR A 225 -7.23 -4.87 -4.29
N TYR A 226 -7.53 -5.51 -3.16
CA TYR A 226 -7.72 -6.96 -3.07
C TYR A 226 -9.20 -7.30 -2.99
N VAL A 227 -9.62 -8.31 -3.74
CA VAL A 227 -10.91 -8.99 -3.59
C VAL A 227 -10.66 -10.44 -3.24
N GLU A 228 -11.13 -10.85 -2.06
CA GLU A 228 -11.15 -12.22 -1.59
C GLU A 228 -12.34 -12.98 -2.17
N VAL A 229 -12.06 -14.07 -2.87
CA VAL A 229 -13.06 -15.02 -3.35
C VAL A 229 -12.87 -16.36 -2.66
N ASP A 230 -13.96 -17.13 -2.62
CA ASP A 230 -13.93 -18.52 -2.18
C ASP A 230 -13.79 -19.48 -3.37
N GLY A 231 -13.19 -20.64 -3.11
CA GLY A 231 -13.04 -21.70 -4.10
C GLY A 231 -12.04 -21.41 -5.21
N ASP A 232 -12.09 -22.27 -6.24
CA ASP A 232 -11.22 -22.22 -7.41
C ASP A 232 -11.87 -21.38 -8.51
N PRO A 233 -11.32 -20.19 -8.85
CA PRO A 233 -11.90 -19.32 -9.87
C PRO A 233 -11.99 -19.96 -11.26
N THR A 234 -11.19 -21.01 -11.54
CA THR A 234 -11.24 -21.72 -12.83
C THR A 234 -12.54 -22.47 -13.04
N GLN A 235 -13.23 -22.83 -11.96
CA GLN A 235 -14.55 -23.49 -12.02
C GLN A 235 -15.67 -22.51 -12.37
N ASN A 236 -15.45 -21.20 -12.23
CA ASN A 236 -16.44 -20.17 -12.58
C ASN A 236 -15.80 -18.93 -13.20
N VAL A 237 -15.20 -19.13 -14.38
CA VAL A 237 -14.53 -18.06 -15.14
C VAL A 237 -15.45 -16.86 -15.42
N LYS A 238 -16.75 -17.10 -15.62
CA LYS A 238 -17.72 -16.02 -15.86
C LYS A 238 -17.87 -15.09 -14.64
N ALA A 239 -17.90 -15.65 -13.43
CA ALA A 239 -17.95 -14.84 -12.20
C ALA A 239 -16.63 -14.10 -11.98
N PHE A 240 -15.49 -14.77 -12.19
CA PHE A 240 -14.18 -14.15 -12.12
C PHE A 240 -14.05 -12.96 -13.09
N GLU A 241 -14.47 -13.13 -14.35
CA GLU A 241 -14.46 -12.09 -15.37
C GLU A 241 -15.33 -10.88 -14.96
N LYS A 242 -16.48 -11.09 -14.32
CA LYS A 242 -17.33 -9.99 -13.83
C LYS A 242 -16.61 -9.12 -12.80
N ILE A 243 -15.84 -9.71 -11.89
CA ILE A 243 -15.05 -8.95 -10.91
C ILE A 243 -13.98 -8.13 -11.61
N ILE A 244 -13.27 -8.70 -12.59
CA ILE A 244 -12.25 -7.99 -13.37
C ILE A 244 -12.86 -6.82 -14.15
N ARG A 245 -14.03 -7.02 -14.77
CA ARG A 245 -14.75 -5.95 -15.48
C ARG A 245 -15.19 -4.84 -14.53
N ALA A 246 -15.73 -5.18 -13.36
CA ALA A 246 -16.08 -4.20 -12.35
C ALA A 246 -14.88 -3.40 -11.86
N MET A 247 -13.73 -4.05 -11.61
CA MET A 247 -12.49 -3.35 -11.27
C MET A 247 -12.09 -2.35 -12.38
N LYS A 248 -12.10 -2.80 -13.65
CA LYS A 248 -11.78 -1.95 -14.80
C LYS A 248 -12.74 -0.76 -14.91
N GLU A 249 -14.03 -1.01 -14.84
CA GLU A 249 -15.10 -0.01 -15.01
C GLU A 249 -15.11 1.02 -13.87
N ALA A 250 -14.78 0.60 -12.65
CA ALA A 250 -14.66 1.49 -11.49
C ALA A 250 -13.36 2.32 -11.49
N GLY A 251 -12.38 2.00 -12.34
CA GLY A 251 -11.11 2.73 -12.41
C GLY A 251 -10.02 2.21 -11.45
N ILE A 252 -10.09 0.94 -11.03
CA ILE A 252 -9.03 0.29 -10.25
C ILE A 252 -7.75 0.20 -11.10
N GLY A 253 -6.71 0.94 -10.70
CA GLY A 253 -5.44 1.00 -11.42
C GLY A 253 -4.55 -0.23 -11.20
N TYR A 254 -4.67 -0.88 -10.05
CA TYR A 254 -4.03 -2.17 -9.77
C TYR A 254 -4.95 -3.01 -8.89
N GLY A 255 -5.50 -4.08 -9.45
CA GLY A 255 -6.39 -5.02 -8.75
C GLY A 255 -5.77 -6.40 -8.62
N SER A 256 -6.13 -7.11 -7.55
CA SER A 256 -5.79 -8.52 -7.35
C SER A 256 -6.97 -9.26 -6.78
N ILE A 257 -7.20 -10.47 -7.27
CA ILE A 257 -8.18 -11.39 -6.72
C ILE A 257 -7.42 -12.49 -5.98
N ASN A 258 -7.72 -12.63 -4.71
CA ASN A 258 -7.10 -13.60 -3.84
C ASN A 258 -8.05 -14.79 -3.68
N HIS A 259 -7.52 -15.98 -3.94
CA HIS A 259 -8.18 -17.26 -3.75
C HIS A 259 -7.19 -18.22 -3.07
N PRO A 260 -7.66 -19.24 -2.34
CA PRO A 260 -6.77 -20.22 -1.74
C PRO A 260 -6.01 -20.99 -2.82
N VAL A 261 -4.69 -21.07 -2.67
CA VAL A 261 -3.82 -21.99 -3.43
C VAL A 261 -2.95 -22.70 -2.42
N ASP A 262 -2.98 -24.01 -2.45
CA ASP A 262 -2.19 -24.86 -1.59
C ASP A 262 -1.33 -25.80 -2.44
N ARG A 263 -0.20 -26.22 -1.89
CA ARG A 263 0.68 -27.20 -2.52
C ARG A 263 1.04 -28.32 -1.57
N ASP A 264 0.97 -29.54 -2.07
CA ASP A 264 1.50 -30.71 -1.37
C ASP A 264 2.98 -30.89 -1.74
N PRO A 265 3.93 -30.68 -0.83
CA PRO A 265 5.36 -30.85 -1.12
C PRO A 265 5.77 -32.32 -1.36
N VAL A 266 4.94 -33.29 -0.98
CA VAL A 266 5.25 -34.72 -1.12
C VAL A 266 4.91 -35.22 -2.52
N CYS A 267 3.68 -34.97 -3.00
CA CYS A 267 3.23 -35.44 -4.31
C CYS A 267 3.27 -34.36 -5.40
N GLY A 268 3.46 -33.09 -5.04
CA GLY A 268 3.50 -31.97 -5.97
C GLY A 268 2.13 -31.40 -6.39
N PHE A 269 1.02 -31.91 -5.83
CA PHE A 269 -0.31 -31.38 -6.14
C PHE A 269 -0.40 -29.89 -5.83
N THR A 270 -0.99 -29.11 -6.73
CA THR A 270 -1.25 -27.68 -6.58
C THR A 270 -2.72 -27.41 -6.84
N GLY A 271 -3.40 -26.80 -5.88
CA GLY A 271 -4.84 -26.58 -5.93
C GLY A 271 -5.38 -26.27 -4.53
N ILE A 272 -6.68 -26.44 -4.31
CA ILE A 272 -7.25 -26.28 -2.97
C ILE A 272 -7.09 -27.59 -2.22
N ILE A 273 -6.47 -27.54 -1.04
CA ILE A 273 -6.32 -28.72 -0.17
C ILE A 273 -7.17 -28.49 1.08
N GLY A 274 -7.99 -29.46 1.46
CA GLY A 274 -8.70 -29.42 2.74
C GLY A 274 -7.79 -29.91 3.87
N ASN A 275 -8.28 -30.91 4.60
CA ASN A 275 -7.48 -31.69 5.55
C ASN A 275 -6.66 -32.80 4.85
N THR A 276 -7.11 -33.22 3.67
CA THR A 276 -6.55 -34.36 2.93
C THR A 276 -6.17 -33.92 1.52
N CYS A 277 -5.00 -34.35 1.04
CA CYS A 277 -4.54 -34.06 -0.32
C CYS A 277 -5.42 -34.78 -1.36
N PRO A 278 -6.04 -34.07 -2.32
CA PRO A 278 -6.89 -34.70 -3.35
C PRO A 278 -6.15 -35.68 -4.26
N SER A 279 -4.82 -35.56 -4.38
CA SER A 279 -4.02 -36.38 -5.28
C SER A 279 -3.45 -37.63 -4.61
N CYS A 280 -2.91 -37.52 -3.40
CA CYS A 280 -2.24 -38.65 -2.74
C CYS A 280 -2.96 -39.16 -1.48
N GLY A 281 -4.06 -38.52 -1.06
CA GLY A 281 -4.86 -38.95 0.07
C GLY A 281 -4.21 -38.76 1.44
N ARG A 282 -3.01 -38.17 1.52
CA ARG A 282 -2.34 -37.92 2.80
C ARG A 282 -2.98 -36.77 3.57
N GLU A 283 -2.87 -36.82 4.88
CA GLU A 283 -3.18 -35.72 5.79
C GLU A 283 -1.89 -35.02 6.25
N GLU A 284 -2.02 -33.89 6.94
CA GLU A 284 -0.88 -33.18 7.52
C GLU A 284 -0.32 -33.94 8.74
N GLY A 285 0.92 -34.43 8.63
CA GLY A 285 1.71 -34.91 9.77
C GLY A 285 2.85 -33.94 10.08
N ASP A 286 4.08 -34.47 10.13
CA ASP A 286 5.31 -33.68 10.27
C ASP A 286 5.55 -32.75 9.08
N VAL A 287 5.14 -33.17 7.88
CA VAL A 287 5.23 -32.38 6.65
C VAL A 287 3.88 -31.70 6.38
N LYS A 288 3.83 -30.39 6.61
CA LYS A 288 2.65 -29.53 6.38
C LYS A 288 2.40 -29.26 4.89
N PHE A 289 1.17 -28.92 4.54
CA PHE A 289 0.88 -28.38 3.21
C PHE A 289 1.38 -26.94 3.11
N GLU A 290 1.90 -26.56 1.94
CA GLU A 290 2.29 -25.18 1.66
C GLU A 290 1.02 -24.38 1.38
N ARG A 291 0.54 -23.61 2.36
CA ARG A 291 -0.63 -22.72 2.22
C ARG A 291 -0.19 -21.40 1.62
N ILE A 292 -0.31 -21.26 0.30
CA ILE A 292 0.13 -20.08 -0.43
C ILE A 292 -0.93 -18.98 -0.31
N ARG A 293 -0.57 -17.85 0.32
CA ARG A 293 -1.47 -16.72 0.53
C ARG A 293 -0.82 -15.41 0.10
N ARG A 294 -1.64 -14.42 -0.25
CA ARG A 294 -1.22 -13.05 -0.57
C ARG A 294 -1.81 -12.08 0.45
N ILE A 295 -0.96 -11.56 1.34
CA ILE A 295 -1.39 -10.64 2.40
C ILE A 295 -1.07 -9.19 2.05
N THR A 296 0.21 -8.88 1.77
CA THR A 296 0.71 -7.50 1.56
C THR A 296 0.97 -7.12 0.10
N GLY A 297 0.86 -8.10 -0.80
CA GLY A 297 0.91 -7.89 -2.25
C GLY A 297 1.72 -8.88 -3.07
N TYR A 298 2.43 -9.82 -2.42
CA TYR A 298 3.09 -10.94 -3.08
C TYR A 298 2.63 -12.27 -2.45
N LEU A 299 2.81 -13.37 -3.20
CA LEU A 299 2.49 -14.71 -2.74
C LEU A 299 3.65 -15.25 -1.90
N VAL A 300 3.33 -15.88 -0.78
CA VAL A 300 4.32 -16.52 0.08
C VAL A 300 3.94 -17.98 0.29
N GLY A 301 4.92 -18.88 0.13
CA GLY A 301 4.69 -20.33 0.18
C GLY A 301 4.25 -20.86 1.55
N SER A 302 4.36 -20.07 2.62
CA SER A 302 3.83 -20.39 3.94
C SER A 302 3.47 -19.12 4.70
N VAL A 303 2.31 -19.14 5.37
CA VAL A 303 1.83 -18.04 6.24
C VAL A 303 2.79 -17.79 7.41
N GLU A 304 3.59 -18.78 7.81
CA GLU A 304 4.57 -18.67 8.90
C GLU A 304 5.71 -17.69 8.61
N ARG A 305 5.95 -17.36 7.33
CA ARG A 305 6.99 -16.41 6.92
C ARG A 305 6.57 -14.95 7.11
N PHE A 306 5.29 -14.69 7.40
CA PHE A 306 4.80 -13.36 7.70
C PHE A 306 4.96 -13.01 9.17
N ASN A 307 5.16 -11.72 9.45
CA ASN A 307 5.18 -11.24 10.82
C ASN A 307 3.80 -11.41 11.51
N ASP A 308 3.79 -11.33 12.84
CA ASP A 308 2.59 -11.54 13.67
C ASP A 308 1.40 -10.70 13.23
N ALA A 309 1.64 -9.42 12.91
CA ALA A 309 0.60 -8.50 12.48
C ALA A 309 -0.05 -8.92 11.15
N LYS A 310 0.73 -9.46 10.22
CA LYS A 310 0.22 -9.96 8.93
C LYS A 310 -0.45 -11.32 9.05
N ARG A 311 0.00 -12.18 9.98
CA ARG A 311 -0.73 -13.42 10.30
C ARG A 311 -2.09 -13.12 10.93
N ALA A 312 -2.17 -12.12 11.80
CA ALA A 312 -3.44 -11.63 12.35
C ALA A 312 -4.35 -11.06 11.25
N GLU A 313 -3.81 -10.24 10.33
CA GLU A 313 -4.57 -9.72 9.20
C GLU A 313 -5.17 -10.82 8.32
N GLU A 314 -4.43 -11.90 8.05
CA GLU A 314 -4.95 -13.04 7.28
C GLU A 314 -6.00 -13.84 8.05
N ARG A 315 -5.83 -14.01 9.36
CA ARG A 315 -6.79 -14.71 10.21
C ARG A 315 -8.15 -14.01 10.24
N ASP A 316 -8.15 -12.68 10.26
CA ASP A 316 -9.37 -11.87 10.37
C ASP A 316 -10.05 -11.64 9.00
N ARG A 317 -9.41 -12.08 7.91
CA ARG A 317 -9.84 -11.81 6.54
C ARG A 317 -11.08 -12.61 6.16
N ILE A 318 -12.12 -11.91 5.71
CA ILE A 318 -13.35 -12.53 5.22
C ILE A 318 -13.37 -12.69 3.69
N LYS A 319 -14.33 -13.47 3.19
CA LYS A 319 -14.59 -13.64 1.74
C LYS A 319 -15.71 -12.70 1.29
N HIS A 320 -15.55 -12.05 0.14
CA HIS A 320 -16.52 -11.06 -0.36
C HIS A 320 -17.63 -11.71 -1.20
N MET A 321 -18.30 -12.72 -0.64
CA MET A 321 -19.28 -13.58 -1.34
C MET A 321 -20.74 -13.09 -1.21
N TYR A 322 -20.96 -11.95 -0.54
CA TYR A 322 -22.28 -11.35 -0.42
C TYR A 322 -22.58 -10.53 -1.68
N PHE A 323 -23.67 -10.88 -2.37
CA PHE A 323 -24.15 -10.24 -3.60
C PHE A 323 -25.44 -9.49 -3.33
#